data_AF-A0ABD5FN91-F1
#
_entry.id   AF-A0ABD5FN91-F1
#
_cell.length_a   1.000
_cell.length_b   1.000
_cell.length_c   1.000
_cell.angle_alpha   90.00
_cell.angle_beta   90.00
_cell.angle_gamma   90.00
#
_symmetry.space_group_name_H-M   'P 1'
#
loop_
_entity.id
_entity.type
_entity.pdbx_description
1 polymer ?
#
loop_
_entity_poly.entity_id
_entity_poly.type
_entity_poly.pdbx_seq_one_letter_code
_entity_poly.pdbx_strand_id
1 'polypeptide(L)'
;MNELIKTDTSIQIDYTPSTIEIKNEAELEALVENTANHYKSLTFSEGDIQGAKDARSSLNNIIKLLEEKRKEVKNGYSEPLKAFEAKIKAFVDQMETAKEGISQSLEKFETKERDSRSQKVKEKIEDLCNALGVDPSEIEIPDRWTNKGSFTTAKGELTKAISKEITDTINEIVSKKQTLTANKQAVESYAQAVGLDPFSWVHWIDQGHELQEVFDQINQVVAEQKEKLAKAAAIIEKVEKKEPVPSVPIDPETGEIQEEPAQEKEVSANGKVVTLKLKGSDEQFKLLNKSIVQLRIEIVEVTE
;
A
#
# COMPACT_ATOMS: atom_id res chain seq x y z
N MET A 1 -47.61 -3.61 -8.34
CA MET A 1 -48.48 -4.36 -7.41
C MET A 1 -48.11 -5.82 -7.54
N ASN A 2 -47.82 -6.50 -6.42
CA ASN A 2 -47.44 -7.91 -6.47
C ASN A 2 -48.74 -8.73 -6.60
N GLU A 3 -49.00 -9.30 -7.77
CA GLU A 3 -50.27 -9.98 -8.08
C GLU A 3 -50.44 -11.32 -7.33
N LEU A 4 -49.38 -11.80 -6.68
CA LEU A 4 -49.32 -13.12 -6.05
C LEU A 4 -49.74 -13.15 -4.58
N ILE A 5 -49.76 -12.00 -3.90
CA ILE A 5 -50.23 -11.90 -2.51
C ILE A 5 -51.52 -11.09 -2.54
N LYS A 6 -52.67 -11.77 -2.52
CA LYS A 6 -53.93 -11.11 -2.18
C LYS A 6 -53.80 -10.66 -0.72
N THR A 7 -54.24 -9.44 -0.40
CA THR A 7 -54.21 -8.89 0.96
C THR A 7 -54.91 -9.76 2.01
N ASP A 8 -55.68 -10.76 1.58
CA ASP A 8 -56.45 -11.69 2.41
C ASP A 8 -55.88 -13.13 2.42
N THR A 9 -54.63 -13.35 2.01
CA THR A 9 -54.02 -14.69 2.09
C THR A 9 -53.88 -15.12 3.56
N SER A 10 -54.83 -15.91 4.04
CA SER A 10 -54.85 -16.49 5.39
C SER A 10 -54.29 -17.91 5.36
N ILE A 11 -53.37 -18.21 6.28
CA ILE A 11 -52.83 -19.56 6.49
C ILE A 11 -53.83 -20.33 7.36
N GLN A 12 -54.57 -21.26 6.76
CA GLN A 12 -55.51 -22.12 7.47
C GLN A 12 -54.83 -23.41 7.90
N ILE A 13 -54.72 -23.62 9.21
CA ILE A 13 -54.16 -24.82 9.83
C ILE A 13 -55.22 -25.37 10.80
N ASP A 14 -55.72 -26.57 10.51
CA ASP A 14 -56.59 -27.29 11.43
C ASP A 14 -55.75 -28.01 12.48
N TYR A 15 -55.97 -27.69 13.76
CA TYR A 15 -55.27 -28.30 14.89
C TYR A 15 -56.26 -28.81 15.93
N THR A 16 -56.18 -30.11 16.23
CA THR A 16 -56.94 -30.76 17.31
C THR A 16 -55.96 -31.32 18.35
N PRO A 17 -55.99 -30.84 19.61
CA PRO A 17 -55.15 -31.39 20.67
C PRO A 17 -55.51 -32.86 20.92
N SER A 18 -54.51 -33.75 21.06
CA SER A 18 -54.78 -35.13 21.48
C SER A 18 -54.68 -35.30 22.99
N THR A 19 -55.59 -36.10 23.55
CA THR A 19 -55.59 -36.50 24.96
C THR A 19 -54.83 -37.81 25.13
N ILE A 20 -53.95 -37.89 26.13
CA ILE A 20 -53.23 -39.12 26.52
C ILE A 20 -53.74 -39.55 27.89
N GLU A 21 -54.30 -40.76 27.99
CA GLU A 21 -54.89 -41.30 29.22
C GLU A 21 -54.48 -42.77 29.40
N ILE A 22 -54.14 -43.16 30.62
CA ILE A 22 -53.93 -44.57 30.97
C ILE A 22 -55.29 -45.16 31.34
N LYS A 23 -55.92 -45.89 30.41
CA LYS A 23 -57.28 -46.43 30.59
C LYS A 23 -57.44 -47.35 31.79
N ASN A 24 -56.38 -48.03 32.19
CA ASN A 24 -56.34 -48.99 33.29
C ASN A 24 -55.39 -48.53 34.41
N GLU A 25 -55.34 -47.23 34.68
CA GLU A 25 -54.41 -46.63 35.65
C GLU A 25 -54.44 -47.32 37.01
N ALA A 26 -55.63 -47.50 37.59
CA ALA A 26 -55.77 -48.17 38.89
C ALA A 26 -55.24 -49.62 38.88
N GLU A 27 -55.45 -50.36 37.80
CA GLU A 27 -54.94 -51.73 37.65
C GLU A 27 -53.42 -51.74 37.47
N LEU A 28 -52.89 -50.78 36.71
CA LEU A 28 -51.46 -50.62 36.46
C LEU A 28 -50.72 -50.20 37.73
N GLU A 29 -51.27 -49.27 38.50
CA GLU A 29 -50.75 -48.85 39.80
C GLU A 29 -50.69 -50.04 40.77
N ALA A 30 -51.79 -50.78 40.91
CA ALA A 30 -51.84 -51.97 41.75
C ALA A 30 -50.82 -53.05 41.30
N LEU A 31 -50.65 -53.24 39.99
CA LEU A 31 -49.64 -54.16 39.45
C LEU A 31 -48.22 -53.70 39.80
N VAL A 32 -47.91 -52.42 39.61
CA VAL A 32 -46.59 -51.84 39.92
C VAL A 32 -46.30 -51.92 41.41
N GLU A 33 -47.27 -51.59 42.26
CA GLU A 33 -47.14 -51.65 43.72
C GLU A 33 -46.89 -53.09 44.18
N ASN A 34 -47.71 -54.05 43.73
CA ASN A 34 -47.55 -55.46 44.07
C ASN A 34 -46.21 -56.01 43.58
N THR A 35 -45.80 -55.66 42.35
CA THR A 35 -44.50 -56.06 41.78
C THR A 35 -43.36 -55.50 42.62
N ALA A 36 -43.40 -54.20 42.95
CA ALA A 36 -42.37 -53.55 43.75
C ALA A 36 -42.28 -54.17 45.16
N ASN A 37 -43.41 -54.44 45.80
CA ASN A 37 -43.46 -55.05 47.13
C ASN A 37 -42.94 -56.50 47.11
N HIS A 38 -43.31 -57.29 46.10
CA HIS A 38 -42.79 -58.63 45.89
C HIS A 38 -41.26 -58.63 45.81
N TYR A 39 -40.68 -57.86 44.89
CA TYR A 39 -39.23 -57.82 44.70
C TYR A 39 -38.48 -57.19 45.89
N LYS A 40 -39.08 -56.24 46.63
CA LYS A 40 -38.52 -55.69 47.88
C LYS A 40 -38.47 -56.71 49.02
N SER A 41 -39.44 -57.64 49.07
CA SER A 41 -39.50 -58.66 50.12
C SER A 41 -38.52 -59.82 49.94
N LEU A 42 -37.88 -59.92 48.76
CA LEU A 42 -36.89 -60.96 48.50
C LEU A 42 -35.62 -60.68 49.30
N THR A 43 -35.15 -61.69 50.04
CA THR A 43 -33.86 -61.66 50.73
C THR A 43 -32.96 -62.73 50.12
N PHE A 44 -31.69 -62.40 49.90
CA PHE A 44 -30.74 -63.27 49.22
C PHE A 44 -29.55 -63.56 50.14
N SER A 45 -29.12 -64.82 50.18
CA SER A 45 -27.91 -65.25 50.89
C SER A 45 -26.71 -65.35 49.95
N GLU A 46 -25.50 -65.56 50.47
CA GLU A 46 -24.27 -65.70 49.65
C GLU A 46 -24.32 -66.86 48.64
N GLY A 47 -25.20 -67.86 48.86
CA GLY A 47 -25.44 -68.96 47.91
C GLY A 47 -26.44 -68.64 46.77
N ASP A 48 -27.23 -67.58 46.89
CA ASP A 48 -28.38 -67.29 46.00
C ASP A 48 -28.09 -66.25 44.90
N ILE A 49 -26.81 -66.08 44.55
CA ILE A 49 -26.35 -65.04 43.60
C ILE A 49 -27.11 -65.10 42.26
N GLN A 50 -27.40 -66.31 41.75
CA GLN A 50 -28.11 -66.46 40.49
C GLN A 50 -29.58 -66.00 40.60
N GLY A 51 -30.28 -66.36 41.68
CA GLY A 51 -31.65 -65.91 41.93
C GLY A 51 -31.75 -64.39 42.07
N ALA A 52 -30.77 -63.74 42.71
CA ALA A 52 -30.70 -62.29 42.80
C ALA A 52 -30.51 -61.61 41.43
N LYS A 53 -29.68 -62.20 40.56
CA LYS A 53 -29.48 -61.72 39.18
C LYS A 53 -30.75 -61.87 38.35
N ASP A 54 -31.44 -63.00 38.46
CA ASP A 54 -32.66 -63.28 37.70
C ASP A 54 -33.81 -62.36 38.15
N ALA A 55 -33.95 -62.13 39.45
CA ALA A 55 -34.92 -61.19 40.01
C ALA A 55 -34.67 -59.75 39.54
N ARG A 56 -33.42 -59.28 39.57
CA ARG A 56 -33.03 -57.97 39.03
C ARG A 56 -33.33 -57.85 37.53
N SER A 57 -33.00 -58.89 36.76
CA SER A 57 -33.26 -58.91 35.32
C SER A 57 -34.76 -58.82 35.02
N SER A 58 -35.58 -59.55 35.78
CA SER A 58 -37.03 -59.58 35.62
C SER A 58 -37.65 -58.21 35.95
N LEU A 59 -37.23 -57.56 37.04
CA LEU A 59 -37.66 -56.21 37.38
C LEU A 59 -37.24 -55.18 36.31
N ASN A 60 -36.00 -55.27 35.81
CA ASN A 60 -35.52 -54.41 34.73
C ASN A 60 -36.35 -54.57 33.45
N ASN A 61 -36.77 -55.79 33.10
CA ASN A 61 -37.61 -56.03 31.93
C ASN A 61 -38.99 -55.38 32.07
N ILE A 62 -39.59 -55.43 33.26
CA ILE A 62 -40.89 -54.78 33.54
C ILE A 62 -40.77 -53.25 33.42
N ILE A 63 -39.74 -52.67 34.02
CA ILE A 63 -39.45 -51.22 33.90
C ILE A 63 -39.26 -50.83 32.43
N LYS A 64 -38.49 -51.64 31.69
CA LYS A 64 -38.21 -51.40 30.28
C LYS A 64 -39.49 -51.40 29.44
N LEU A 65 -40.42 -52.32 29.69
CA LEU A 65 -41.70 -52.40 28.99
C LEU A 65 -42.55 -51.13 29.16
N LEU A 66 -42.63 -50.59 30.39
CA LEU A 66 -43.33 -49.33 30.66
C LEU A 66 -42.67 -48.15 29.93
N GLU A 67 -41.35 -48.09 29.95
CA GLU A 67 -40.57 -47.06 29.26
C GLU A 67 -40.70 -47.16 27.73
N GLU A 68 -40.72 -48.37 27.18
CA GLU A 68 -40.96 -48.63 25.76
C GLU A 68 -42.36 -48.16 25.35
N LYS A 69 -43.40 -48.47 26.13
CA LYS A 69 -44.76 -47.98 25.87
C LYS A 69 -44.89 -46.45 25.96
N ARG A 70 -44.24 -45.82 26.94
CA ARG A 70 -44.17 -44.34 27.01
C ARG A 70 -43.52 -43.76 25.75
N LYS A 71 -42.41 -44.35 25.28
CA LYS A 71 -41.70 -43.91 24.07
C LYS A 71 -42.53 -44.13 22.81
N GLU A 72 -43.21 -45.25 22.69
CA GLU A 72 -44.12 -45.57 21.57
C GLU A 72 -45.20 -44.49 21.43
N VAL A 73 -45.91 -44.17 22.52
CA VAL A 73 -46.95 -43.13 22.54
C VAL A 73 -46.36 -41.74 22.20
N LYS A 74 -45.23 -41.38 22.80
CA LYS A 74 -44.54 -40.11 22.50
C LYS A 74 -44.17 -40.00 21.03
N ASN A 75 -43.61 -41.06 20.45
CA ASN A 75 -43.19 -41.07 19.06
C ASN A 75 -44.38 -40.90 18.13
N GLY A 76 -45.44 -41.70 18.32
CA GLY A 76 -46.67 -41.62 17.51
C GLY A 76 -47.33 -40.25 17.55
N TYR A 77 -47.33 -39.57 18.70
CA TYR A 77 -47.84 -38.20 18.79
C TYR A 77 -46.90 -37.15 18.16
N SER A 78 -45.58 -37.34 18.29
CA SER A 78 -44.59 -36.41 17.74
C SER A 78 -44.41 -36.51 16.23
N GLU A 79 -44.76 -37.65 15.61
CA GLU A 79 -44.60 -37.88 14.17
C GLU A 79 -45.43 -36.92 13.31
N PRO A 80 -46.76 -36.76 13.55
CA PRO A 80 -47.56 -35.78 12.83
C PRO A 80 -47.03 -34.34 12.99
N LEU A 81 -46.58 -33.98 14.20
CA LEU A 81 -46.00 -32.66 14.47
C LEU A 81 -44.71 -32.43 13.66
N LYS A 82 -43.77 -33.39 13.70
CA LYS A 82 -42.52 -33.32 12.93
C LYS A 82 -42.79 -33.24 11.43
N ALA A 83 -43.76 -34.02 10.92
CA ALA A 83 -44.13 -33.99 9.51
C ALA A 83 -44.75 -32.63 9.10
N PHE A 84 -45.55 -32.03 9.98
CA PHE A 84 -46.09 -30.68 9.78
C PHE A 84 -44.97 -29.62 9.77
N GLU A 85 -44.10 -29.62 10.78
CA GLU A 85 -42.97 -28.69 10.87
C GLU A 85 -42.05 -28.80 9.64
N ALA A 86 -41.76 -30.02 9.19
CA ALA A 86 -40.97 -30.26 7.99
C ALA A 86 -41.62 -29.69 6.72
N LYS A 87 -42.94 -29.82 6.57
CA LYS A 87 -43.69 -29.24 5.44
C LYS A 87 -43.66 -27.71 5.45
N ILE A 88 -43.94 -27.09 6.60
CA ILE A 88 -43.87 -25.64 6.75
C ILE A 88 -42.45 -25.13 6.46
N LYS A 89 -41.44 -25.81 7.01
CA LYS A 89 -40.04 -25.49 6.73
C LYS A 89 -39.71 -25.57 5.24
N ALA A 90 -40.16 -26.61 4.54
CA ALA A 90 -39.94 -26.73 3.11
C ALA A 90 -40.58 -25.56 2.32
N PHE A 91 -41.78 -25.12 2.71
CA PHE A 91 -42.40 -23.94 2.10
C PHE A 91 -41.61 -22.65 2.36
N VAL A 92 -41.12 -22.46 3.59
CA VAL A 92 -40.26 -21.31 3.95
C VAL A 92 -38.96 -21.33 3.16
N ASP A 93 -38.28 -22.48 3.10
CA ASP A 93 -37.00 -22.63 2.40
C ASP A 93 -37.15 -22.36 0.89
N GLN A 94 -38.28 -22.75 0.28
CA GLN A 94 -38.61 -22.41 -1.11
C GLN A 94 -38.76 -20.90 -1.32
N MET A 95 -39.43 -20.20 -0.40
CA MET A 95 -39.60 -18.75 -0.47
C MET A 95 -38.28 -17.99 -0.23
N GLU A 96 -37.45 -18.45 0.73
CA GLU A 96 -36.12 -17.87 0.96
C GLU A 96 -35.21 -18.05 -0.26
N THR A 97 -35.26 -19.21 -0.93
CA THR A 97 -34.51 -19.42 -2.18
C THR A 97 -34.93 -18.45 -3.28
N ALA A 98 -36.24 -18.21 -3.44
CA ALA A 98 -36.75 -17.25 -4.41
C ALA A 98 -36.34 -15.81 -4.06
N LYS A 99 -36.41 -15.44 -2.77
CA LYS A 99 -35.97 -14.14 -2.26
C LYS A 99 -34.48 -13.91 -2.52
N GLU A 100 -33.64 -14.90 -2.25
CA GLU A 100 -32.20 -14.83 -2.52
C GLU A 100 -31.91 -14.65 -4.02
N GLY A 101 -32.60 -15.37 -4.90
CA GLY A 101 -32.49 -15.18 -6.34
C GLY A 101 -32.85 -13.77 -6.82
N ILE A 102 -33.86 -13.14 -6.19
CA ILE A 102 -34.22 -11.73 -6.45
C ILE A 102 -33.11 -10.80 -5.96
N SER A 103 -32.60 -10.99 -4.74
CA SER A 103 -31.49 -10.19 -4.18
C SER A 103 -30.25 -10.20 -5.07
N GLN A 104 -29.83 -11.39 -5.51
CA GLN A 104 -28.67 -11.54 -6.41
C GLN A 104 -28.91 -10.90 -7.78
N SER A 105 -30.14 -10.96 -8.28
CA SER A 105 -30.49 -10.32 -9.56
C SER A 105 -30.46 -8.79 -9.44
N LEU A 106 -30.91 -8.24 -8.31
CA LEU A 106 -30.84 -6.81 -8.01
C LEU A 106 -29.39 -6.34 -7.89
N GLU A 107 -28.55 -7.06 -7.15
CA GLU A 107 -27.13 -6.74 -6.99
C GLU A 107 -26.39 -6.74 -8.33
N LYS A 108 -26.66 -7.72 -9.21
CA LYS A 108 -26.09 -7.75 -10.57
C LYS A 108 -26.52 -6.55 -11.40
N PHE A 109 -27.77 -6.13 -11.29
CA PHE A 109 -28.28 -4.96 -12.00
C PHE A 109 -27.63 -3.67 -11.48
N GLU A 110 -27.58 -3.49 -10.17
CA GLU A 110 -26.96 -2.32 -9.53
C GLU A 110 -25.47 -2.21 -9.82
N THR A 111 -24.75 -3.35 -9.81
CA THR A 111 -23.33 -3.43 -10.17
C THR A 111 -23.14 -3.04 -11.63
N LYS A 112 -23.93 -3.60 -12.56
CA LYS A 112 -23.87 -3.24 -13.98
C LYS A 112 -24.16 -1.76 -14.22
N GLU A 113 -25.13 -1.18 -13.51
CA GLU A 113 -25.40 0.26 -13.58
C GLU A 113 -24.23 1.09 -13.01
N ARG A 114 -23.56 0.63 -11.95
CA ARG A 114 -22.37 1.29 -11.40
C ARG A 114 -21.18 1.20 -12.35
N ASP A 115 -20.97 0.06 -12.99
CA ASP A 115 -19.91 -0.13 -13.97
C ASP A 115 -20.13 0.77 -15.20
N SER A 116 -21.35 0.85 -15.70
CA SER A 116 -21.70 1.77 -16.80
C SER A 116 -21.45 3.24 -16.45
N ARG A 117 -21.76 3.64 -15.21
CA ARG A 117 -21.44 4.99 -14.69
C ARG A 117 -19.94 5.23 -14.57
N SER A 118 -19.20 4.25 -14.06
CA SER A 118 -17.75 4.30 -13.95
C SER A 118 -17.09 4.43 -15.31
N GLN A 119 -17.61 3.72 -16.32
CA GLN A 119 -17.14 3.82 -17.70
C GLN A 119 -17.34 5.22 -18.28
N LYS A 120 -18.52 5.85 -18.06
CA LYS A 120 -18.78 7.23 -18.51
C LYS A 120 -17.84 8.26 -17.87
N VAL A 121 -17.49 8.06 -16.59
CA VAL A 121 -16.51 8.92 -15.90
C VAL A 121 -15.13 8.76 -16.55
N LYS A 122 -14.69 7.52 -16.80
CA LYS A 122 -13.42 7.24 -17.47
C LYS A 122 -13.36 7.83 -18.87
N GLU A 123 -14.40 7.64 -19.69
CA GLU A 123 -14.51 8.24 -21.03
C GLU A 123 -14.37 9.76 -20.96
N LYS A 124 -15.05 10.42 -20.00
CA LYS A 124 -14.95 11.86 -19.84
C LYS A 124 -13.54 12.32 -19.43
N ILE A 125 -12.87 11.57 -18.57
CA ILE A 125 -11.49 11.84 -18.16
C ILE A 125 -10.55 11.65 -19.35
N GLU A 126 -10.68 10.54 -20.08
CA GLU A 126 -9.88 10.25 -21.28
C GLU A 126 -10.02 11.35 -22.33
N ASP A 127 -11.24 11.79 -22.64
CA ASP A 127 -11.48 12.88 -23.60
C ASP A 127 -10.76 14.17 -23.19
N LEU A 128 -10.84 14.56 -21.91
CA LEU A 128 -10.21 15.77 -21.40
C LEU A 128 -8.68 15.65 -21.32
N CYS A 129 -8.19 14.50 -20.88
CA CYS A 129 -6.75 14.22 -20.76
C CYS A 129 -6.09 14.18 -22.14
N ASN A 130 -6.72 13.53 -23.12
CA ASN A 130 -6.25 13.50 -24.51
C ASN A 130 -6.15 14.91 -25.12
N ALA A 131 -7.11 15.78 -24.82
CA ALA A 131 -7.08 17.17 -25.29
C ALA A 131 -5.96 18.00 -24.65
N LEU A 132 -5.53 17.65 -23.43
CA LEU A 132 -4.55 18.40 -22.63
C LEU A 132 -3.16 17.75 -22.57
N GLY A 133 -2.98 16.57 -23.17
CA GLY A 133 -1.71 15.83 -23.14
C GLY A 133 -1.35 15.27 -21.76
N VAL A 134 -2.36 14.96 -20.94
CA VAL A 134 -2.18 14.33 -19.62
C VAL A 134 -2.45 12.83 -19.73
N ASP A 135 -1.74 12.01 -18.97
CA ASP A 135 -2.07 10.58 -18.87
C ASP A 135 -3.32 10.41 -17.98
N PRO A 136 -4.42 9.82 -18.49
CA PRO A 136 -5.63 9.55 -17.71
C PRO A 136 -5.38 8.77 -16.41
N SER A 137 -4.32 7.96 -16.37
CA SER A 137 -3.95 7.13 -15.22
C SER A 137 -3.48 7.95 -14.01
N GLU A 138 -3.09 9.20 -14.21
CA GLU A 138 -2.73 10.13 -13.13
C GLU A 138 -3.95 10.69 -12.40
N ILE A 139 -5.17 10.51 -12.95
CA ILE A 139 -6.40 11.02 -12.38
C ILE A 139 -7.00 9.98 -11.44
N GLU A 140 -6.96 10.26 -10.14
CA GLU A 140 -7.73 9.49 -9.16
C GLU A 140 -9.23 9.71 -9.40
N ILE A 141 -10.01 8.63 -9.38
CA ILE A 141 -11.48 8.67 -9.56
C ILE A 141 -12.15 8.46 -8.21
N PRO A 142 -12.67 9.50 -7.55
CA PRO A 142 -13.42 9.35 -6.33
C PRO A 142 -14.73 8.61 -6.56
N ASP A 143 -15.13 7.75 -5.61
CA ASP A 143 -16.40 7.03 -5.64
C ASP A 143 -17.61 7.94 -5.90
N ARG A 144 -17.56 9.17 -5.35
CA ARG A 144 -18.61 10.17 -5.53
C ARG A 144 -18.90 10.49 -7.00
N TRP A 145 -17.93 10.39 -7.91
CA TRP A 145 -18.16 10.66 -9.34
C TRP A 145 -19.00 9.57 -10.00
N THR A 146 -19.01 8.36 -9.45
CA THR A 146 -19.76 7.20 -9.97
C THR A 146 -21.13 7.01 -9.32
N ASN A 147 -21.44 7.78 -8.26
CA ASN A 147 -22.73 7.72 -7.56
C ASN A 147 -23.91 8.11 -8.44
N LYS A 148 -25.11 7.62 -8.11
CA LYS A 148 -26.31 7.80 -8.95
C LYS A 148 -26.67 9.29 -9.11
N GLY A 149 -26.50 10.08 -8.04
CA GLY A 149 -26.72 11.53 -8.05
C GLY A 149 -25.74 12.34 -8.90
N SER A 150 -24.64 11.72 -9.34
CA SER A 150 -23.63 12.35 -10.19
C SER A 150 -24.03 12.39 -11.66
N PHE A 151 -25.14 11.72 -12.01
CA PHE A 151 -25.69 11.63 -13.35
C PHE A 151 -27.09 12.23 -13.43
N THR A 152 -27.41 12.77 -14.60
CA THR A 152 -28.74 13.29 -14.91
C THR A 152 -29.74 12.15 -15.04
N THR A 153 -30.95 12.33 -14.48
CA THR A 153 -32.02 11.32 -14.55
C THR A 153 -32.58 11.11 -15.95
N ALA A 154 -32.51 12.12 -16.82
CA ALA A 154 -33.08 12.05 -18.17
C ALA A 154 -32.21 11.28 -19.18
N LYS A 155 -30.89 11.53 -19.18
CA LYS A 155 -29.95 10.99 -20.19
C LYS A 155 -28.84 10.12 -19.60
N GLY A 156 -28.73 10.05 -18.28
CA GLY A 156 -27.63 9.34 -17.60
C GLY A 156 -26.27 9.95 -17.94
N GLU A 157 -26.22 11.21 -18.34
CA GLU A 157 -24.98 11.97 -18.57
C GLU A 157 -24.47 12.53 -17.25
N LEU A 158 -23.16 12.78 -17.14
CA LEU A 158 -22.58 13.44 -15.97
C LEU A 158 -23.25 14.79 -15.74
N THR A 159 -23.53 15.10 -14.47
CA THR A 159 -24.01 16.42 -14.09
C THR A 159 -22.96 17.49 -14.37
N LYS A 160 -23.40 18.74 -14.54
CA LYS A 160 -22.49 19.88 -14.76
C LYS A 160 -21.51 20.06 -13.61
N ALA A 161 -21.95 19.81 -12.37
CA ALA A 161 -21.11 19.92 -11.18
C ALA A 161 -19.94 18.94 -11.23
N ILE A 162 -20.22 17.65 -11.45
CA ILE A 162 -19.19 16.61 -11.52
C ILE A 162 -18.30 16.80 -12.75
N SER A 163 -18.89 17.17 -13.90
CA SER A 163 -18.10 17.48 -15.10
C SER A 163 -17.10 18.62 -14.87
N LYS A 164 -17.53 19.65 -14.13
CA LYS A 164 -16.66 20.77 -13.75
C LYS A 164 -15.56 20.29 -12.79
N GLU A 165 -15.90 19.50 -11.79
CA GLU A 165 -14.94 18.96 -10.81
C GLU A 165 -13.86 18.09 -11.48
N ILE A 166 -14.24 17.23 -12.42
CA ILE A 166 -13.29 16.47 -13.26
C ILE A 166 -12.36 17.42 -14.01
N THR A 167 -12.93 18.45 -14.64
CA THR A 167 -12.16 19.44 -15.40
C THR A 167 -11.19 20.22 -14.51
N ASP A 168 -11.64 20.66 -13.34
CA ASP A 168 -10.82 21.40 -12.37
C ASP A 168 -9.66 20.54 -11.86
N THR A 169 -9.91 19.25 -11.58
CA THR A 169 -8.88 18.29 -11.14
C THR A 169 -7.81 18.10 -12.20
N ILE A 170 -8.20 17.90 -13.46
CA ILE A 170 -7.25 17.74 -14.57
C ILE A 170 -6.47 19.04 -14.78
N ASN A 171 -7.13 20.20 -14.74
CA ASN A 171 -6.47 21.50 -14.89
C ASN A 171 -5.45 21.78 -13.79
N GLU A 172 -5.70 21.35 -12.56
CA GLU A 172 -4.74 21.47 -11.46
C GLU A 172 -3.44 20.68 -11.76
N ILE A 173 -3.57 19.46 -12.29
CA ILE A 173 -2.42 18.64 -12.69
C ILE A 173 -1.66 19.27 -13.85
N VAL A 174 -2.38 19.77 -14.86
CA VAL A 174 -1.77 20.51 -15.99
C VAL A 174 -0.99 21.72 -15.49
N SER A 175 -1.60 22.53 -14.62
CA SER A 175 -0.98 23.73 -14.06
C SER A 175 0.28 23.41 -13.24
N LYS A 176 0.26 22.34 -12.44
CA LYS A 176 1.44 21.86 -11.71
C LYS A 176 2.56 21.44 -12.66
N LYS A 177 2.25 20.67 -13.72
CA LYS A 177 3.23 20.25 -14.74
C LYS A 177 3.82 21.42 -15.51
N GLN A 178 2.99 22.40 -15.87
CA GLN A 178 3.44 23.63 -16.54
C GLN A 178 4.34 24.46 -15.63
N THR A 179 3.96 24.63 -14.36
CA THR A 179 4.76 25.36 -13.36
C THR A 179 6.10 24.67 -13.14
N LEU A 180 6.12 23.35 -13.00
CA LEU A 180 7.35 22.58 -12.87
C LEU A 180 8.26 22.77 -14.09
N THR A 181 7.69 22.73 -15.30
CA THR A 181 8.44 22.95 -16.55
C THR A 181 9.01 24.36 -16.63
N ALA A 182 8.22 25.38 -16.28
CA ALA A 182 8.66 26.77 -16.26
C ALA A 182 9.77 27.01 -15.22
N ASN A 183 9.63 26.43 -14.01
CA ASN A 183 10.65 26.52 -12.96
C ASN A 183 11.97 25.90 -13.42
N LYS A 184 11.93 24.71 -14.04
CA LYS A 184 13.12 24.08 -14.61
C LYS A 184 13.80 24.96 -15.65
N GLN A 185 13.02 25.53 -16.58
CA GLN A 185 13.55 26.42 -17.62
C GLN A 185 14.16 27.70 -17.04
N ALA A 186 13.55 28.27 -15.98
CA ALA A 186 14.07 29.44 -15.29
C ALA A 186 15.40 29.15 -14.59
N VAL A 187 15.49 28.03 -13.87
CA VAL A 187 16.73 27.56 -13.25
C VAL A 187 17.80 27.27 -14.29
N GLU A 188 17.45 26.61 -15.39
CA GLU A 188 18.38 26.30 -16.47
C GLU A 188 18.99 27.58 -17.08
N SER A 189 18.14 28.53 -17.45
CA SER A 189 18.56 29.80 -18.04
C SER A 189 19.43 30.61 -17.07
N TYR A 190 19.07 30.61 -15.79
CA TYR A 190 19.80 31.34 -14.77
C TYR A 190 21.17 30.73 -14.48
N ALA A 191 21.26 29.41 -14.31
CA ALA A 191 22.52 28.69 -14.11
C ALA A 191 23.49 28.92 -15.27
N GLN A 192 23.00 28.84 -16.52
CA GLN A 192 23.81 29.16 -17.71
C GLN A 192 24.31 30.61 -17.70
N ALA A 193 23.45 31.56 -17.35
CA ALA A 193 23.80 32.99 -17.32
C ALA A 193 24.89 33.31 -16.28
N VAL A 194 24.94 32.58 -15.17
CA VAL A 194 26.00 32.73 -14.14
C VAL A 194 27.22 31.85 -14.38
N GLY A 195 27.25 31.07 -15.48
CA GLY A 195 28.37 30.22 -15.87
C GLY A 195 28.47 28.89 -15.11
N LEU A 196 27.37 28.42 -14.50
CA LEU A 196 27.28 27.11 -13.86
C LEU A 196 26.63 26.08 -14.78
N ASP A 197 26.97 24.80 -14.56
CA ASP A 197 26.29 23.69 -15.21
C ASP A 197 24.84 23.56 -14.68
N PRO A 198 23.80 23.58 -15.54
CA PRO A 198 22.41 23.55 -15.09
C PRO A 198 21.92 22.23 -14.52
N PHE A 199 22.57 21.11 -14.85
CA PHE A 199 21.98 19.77 -14.66
C PHE A 199 21.62 19.49 -13.19
N SER A 200 22.54 19.79 -12.27
CA SER A 200 22.32 19.58 -10.83
C SER A 200 21.20 20.45 -10.27
N TRP A 201 21.06 21.69 -10.75
CA TRP A 201 20.05 22.63 -10.27
C TRP A 201 18.65 22.31 -10.80
N VAL A 202 18.55 21.88 -12.07
CA VAL A 202 17.30 21.37 -12.64
C VAL A 202 16.85 20.11 -11.91
N HIS A 203 17.79 19.21 -11.57
CA HIS A 203 17.48 18.02 -10.78
C HIS A 203 16.96 18.36 -9.37
N TRP A 204 17.39 19.44 -8.76
CA TRP A 204 16.83 19.91 -7.48
C TRP A 204 15.35 20.31 -7.60
N ILE A 205 14.96 20.98 -8.68
CA ILE A 205 13.53 21.24 -8.96
C ILE A 205 12.75 19.93 -9.13
N ASP A 206 13.35 18.89 -9.74
CA ASP A 206 12.76 17.55 -9.81
C ASP A 206 12.56 16.88 -8.45
N GLN A 207 13.41 17.18 -7.46
CA GLN A 207 13.24 16.71 -6.09
C GLN A 207 12.17 17.48 -5.29
N GLY A 208 11.55 18.51 -5.91
CA GLY A 208 10.48 19.29 -5.29
C GLY A 208 10.96 20.54 -4.54
N HIS A 209 12.21 20.97 -4.70
CA HIS A 209 12.68 22.24 -4.14
C HIS A 209 11.99 23.45 -4.79
N GLU A 210 11.78 24.50 -4.02
CA GLU A 210 11.16 25.72 -4.51
C GLU A 210 12.12 26.53 -5.39
N LEU A 211 11.57 27.24 -6.38
CA LEU A 211 12.35 28.04 -7.34
C LEU A 211 13.29 29.03 -6.64
N GLN A 212 12.80 29.73 -5.61
CA GLN A 212 13.58 30.74 -4.89
C GLN A 212 14.73 30.10 -4.09
N GLU A 213 14.49 28.95 -3.46
CA GLU A 213 15.52 28.21 -2.72
C GLU A 213 16.69 27.81 -3.64
N VAL A 214 16.37 27.31 -4.85
CA VAL A 214 17.39 26.96 -5.85
C VAL A 214 18.19 28.20 -6.30
N PHE A 215 17.53 29.34 -6.53
CA PHE A 215 18.21 30.58 -6.88
C PHE A 215 19.12 31.10 -5.77
N ASP A 216 18.70 31.03 -4.51
CA ASP A 216 19.51 31.46 -3.38
C ASP A 216 20.79 30.60 -3.26
N GLN A 217 20.68 29.29 -3.48
CA GLN A 217 21.82 28.38 -3.49
C GLN A 217 22.76 28.60 -4.68
N ILE A 218 22.22 28.87 -5.88
CA ILE A 218 23.04 29.26 -7.03
C ILE A 218 23.83 30.53 -6.70
N ASN A 219 23.18 31.54 -6.14
CA ASN A 219 23.84 32.81 -5.76
C ASN A 219 24.96 32.59 -4.74
N GLN A 220 24.74 31.73 -3.75
CA GLN A 220 25.75 31.38 -2.77
C GLN A 220 26.97 30.73 -3.44
N VAL A 221 26.77 29.73 -4.30
CA VAL A 221 27.86 29.07 -5.03
C VAL A 221 28.63 30.05 -5.91
N VAL A 222 27.94 30.95 -6.61
CA VAL A 222 28.56 31.98 -7.44
C VAL A 222 29.38 32.95 -6.59
N ALA A 223 28.87 33.37 -5.43
CA ALA A 223 29.59 34.25 -4.51
C ALA A 223 30.87 33.57 -3.98
N GLU A 224 30.78 32.30 -3.58
CA GLU A 224 31.93 31.51 -3.12
C GLU A 224 32.97 31.31 -4.24
N GLN A 225 32.55 31.06 -5.48
CA GLN A 225 33.45 30.97 -6.63
C GLN A 225 34.15 32.31 -6.90
N LYS A 226 33.42 33.43 -6.87
CA LYS A 226 33.99 34.77 -7.02
C LYS A 226 35.01 35.09 -5.92
N GLU A 227 34.71 34.76 -4.66
CA GLU A 227 35.63 34.96 -3.55
C GLU A 227 36.90 34.12 -3.70
N LYS A 228 36.77 32.85 -4.09
CA LYS A 228 37.91 31.95 -4.36
C LYS A 228 38.78 32.48 -5.50
N LEU A 229 38.16 32.94 -6.60
CA LEU A 229 38.87 33.53 -7.73
C LEU A 229 39.57 34.85 -7.35
N ALA A 230 38.91 35.71 -6.57
CA ALA A 230 39.51 36.96 -6.08
C ALA A 230 40.69 36.70 -5.14
N LYS A 231 40.59 35.72 -4.24
CA LYS A 231 41.72 35.28 -3.40
C LYS A 231 42.88 34.74 -4.23
N ALA A 232 42.60 33.90 -5.23
CA ALA A 232 43.61 33.38 -6.15
C ALA A 232 44.30 34.51 -6.93
N ALA A 233 43.55 35.47 -7.47
CA ALA A 233 44.08 36.63 -8.18
C ALA A 233 44.96 37.51 -7.28
N ALA A 234 44.52 37.77 -6.03
CA ALA A 234 45.30 38.56 -5.06
C ALA A 234 46.60 37.87 -4.63
N ILE A 235 46.66 36.53 -4.63
CA ILE A 235 47.90 35.78 -4.38
C ILE A 235 48.87 35.98 -5.56
N ILE A 236 48.38 35.86 -6.80
CA ILE A 236 49.18 36.06 -8.02
C ILE A 236 49.75 37.48 -8.06
N GLU A 237 48.94 38.51 -7.80
CA GLU A 237 49.39 39.92 -7.80
C GLU A 237 50.45 40.21 -6.72
N LYS A 238 50.36 39.55 -5.55
CA LYS A 238 51.35 39.69 -4.47
C LYS A 238 52.69 39.01 -4.78
N VAL A 239 52.67 37.96 -5.59
CA VAL A 239 53.90 37.31 -6.11
C VAL A 239 54.56 38.21 -7.16
N GLU A 240 53.76 38.86 -8.02
CA GLU A 240 54.25 39.71 -9.10
C GLU A 240 54.79 41.08 -8.62
N LYS A 241 54.32 41.60 -7.47
CA LYS A 241 54.74 42.91 -6.91
C LYS A 241 55.92 42.85 -5.93
N LYS A 242 56.47 41.68 -5.61
CA LYS A 242 57.67 41.56 -4.76
C LYS A 242 58.89 41.17 -5.57
N GLU A 243 59.50 42.17 -6.21
CA GLU A 243 60.96 42.21 -6.38
C GLU A 243 61.50 43.44 -5.63
N PRO A 244 62.47 43.23 -4.74
CA PRO A 244 63.78 43.79 -5.05
C PRO A 244 64.89 42.77 -4.86
N VAL A 245 65.72 42.64 -5.89
CA VAL A 245 67.01 41.97 -5.87
C VAL A 245 67.99 42.84 -5.06
N PRO A 246 68.74 42.33 -4.06
CA PRO A 246 69.90 43.02 -3.52
C PRO A 246 71.11 42.80 -4.43
N SER A 247 71.74 43.92 -4.75
CA SER A 247 72.85 44.19 -5.66
C SER A 247 74.21 43.68 -5.18
N VAL A 248 75.12 43.37 -6.13
CA VAL A 248 76.57 43.59 -5.97
C VAL A 248 77.16 44.03 -7.34
N PRO A 249 78.11 45.00 -7.36
CA PRO A 249 78.45 45.83 -8.52
C PRO A 249 79.60 45.25 -9.38
N ILE A 250 79.66 45.66 -10.64
CA ILE A 250 80.74 45.32 -11.58
C ILE A 250 81.47 46.61 -11.97
N ASP A 251 82.72 46.75 -11.53
CA ASP A 251 83.69 47.81 -11.86
C ASP A 251 84.44 47.42 -13.16
N PRO A 252 84.73 48.36 -14.10
CA PRO A 252 85.13 48.04 -15.46
C PRO A 252 86.64 48.25 -15.67
N GLU A 253 87.47 47.21 -15.59
CA GLU A 253 88.74 47.08 -16.34
C GLU A 253 89.44 45.73 -16.02
N THR A 254 89.44 44.82 -17.00
CA THR A 254 90.42 43.72 -17.23
C THR A 254 90.70 42.65 -16.14
N GLY A 255 90.44 41.36 -16.45
CA GLY A 255 91.12 40.22 -15.80
C GLY A 255 90.35 38.89 -15.72
N GLU A 256 90.86 37.86 -16.41
CA GLU A 256 90.56 36.40 -16.45
C GLU A 256 90.38 35.67 -15.07
N ILE A 257 89.99 34.39 -14.86
CA ILE A 257 89.35 33.21 -15.54
C ILE A 257 89.12 32.11 -14.43
N GLN A 258 88.14 31.19 -14.64
CA GLN A 258 87.96 29.76 -14.19
C GLN A 258 87.69 29.28 -12.74
N GLU A 259 86.72 28.33 -12.75
CA GLU A 259 86.53 27.02 -12.09
C GLU A 259 86.36 26.86 -10.55
N GLU A 260 85.28 26.11 -10.24
CA GLU A 260 84.71 25.64 -8.97
C GLU A 260 85.71 24.90 -8.05
N PRO A 261 85.55 24.93 -6.70
CA PRO A 261 84.58 24.06 -6.02
C PRO A 261 83.97 24.56 -4.67
N ALA A 262 83.04 23.74 -4.17
CA ALA A 262 82.53 23.61 -2.79
C ALA A 262 81.29 24.45 -2.37
N GLN A 263 80.14 23.78 -2.50
CA GLN A 263 79.06 23.53 -1.54
C GLN A 263 78.71 24.53 -0.40
N GLU A 264 77.38 24.66 -0.31
CA GLU A 264 76.51 25.04 0.81
C GLU A 264 76.36 26.52 1.18
N LYS A 265 75.26 27.10 0.69
CA LYS A 265 74.15 27.47 1.58
C LYS A 265 72.83 27.48 0.82
N GLU A 266 71.94 26.60 1.26
CA GLU A 266 70.51 26.58 0.95
C GLU A 266 69.88 27.96 1.17
N VAL A 267 69.07 28.40 0.20
CA VAL A 267 67.89 29.22 0.50
C VAL A 267 66.71 28.66 -0.27
N SER A 268 65.87 27.97 0.50
CA SER A 268 64.61 27.34 0.16
C SER A 268 63.64 28.26 -0.60
N ALA A 269 63.33 27.90 -1.85
CA ALA A 269 62.03 28.19 -2.46
C ALA A 269 61.18 26.92 -2.30
N ASN A 270 60.24 26.96 -1.35
CA ASN A 270 59.54 25.79 -0.86
C ASN A 270 58.50 25.26 -1.88
N GLY A 271 58.97 24.51 -2.88
CA GLY A 271 58.16 23.65 -3.74
C GLY A 271 58.11 22.23 -3.15
N LYS A 272 56.91 21.67 -2.97
CA LYS A 272 56.78 20.26 -2.56
C LYS A 272 57.05 19.35 -3.77
N VAL A 273 58.15 18.61 -3.73
CA VAL A 273 58.41 17.50 -4.66
C VAL A 273 57.71 16.24 -4.13
N VAL A 274 56.93 15.56 -4.97
CA VAL A 274 56.21 14.33 -4.62
C VAL A 274 56.52 13.25 -5.66
N THR A 275 57.00 12.09 -5.21
CA THR A 275 57.21 10.92 -6.08
C THR A 275 55.93 10.09 -6.15
N LEU A 276 55.43 9.85 -7.36
CA LEU A 276 54.20 9.09 -7.61
C LEU A 276 54.52 7.83 -8.41
N LYS A 277 54.13 6.65 -7.91
CA LYS A 277 54.12 5.40 -8.70
C LYS A 277 52.71 5.20 -9.27
N LEU A 278 52.58 5.36 -10.57
CA LEU A 278 51.30 5.34 -11.28
C LEU A 278 51.23 4.13 -12.22
N LYS A 279 50.05 3.50 -12.29
CA LYS A 279 49.73 2.45 -13.27
C LYS A 279 48.37 2.77 -13.89
N GLY A 280 48.31 2.83 -15.21
CA GLY A 280 47.10 3.23 -15.95
C GLY A 280 47.19 2.86 -17.43
N SER A 281 46.14 3.21 -18.18
CA SER A 281 46.10 3.06 -19.64
C SER A 281 46.71 4.27 -20.36
N ASP A 282 47.02 4.11 -21.65
CA ASP A 282 47.60 5.16 -22.48
C ASP A 282 46.73 6.43 -22.55
N GLU A 283 45.40 6.29 -22.55
CA GLU A 283 44.49 7.44 -22.52
C GLU A 283 44.56 8.19 -21.19
N GLN A 284 44.68 7.47 -20.07
CA GLN A 284 44.80 8.09 -18.75
C GLN A 284 46.11 8.87 -18.62
N PHE A 285 47.21 8.34 -19.16
CA PHE A 285 48.50 9.04 -19.17
C PHE A 285 48.51 10.24 -20.13
N LYS A 286 47.81 10.19 -21.27
CA LYS A 286 47.64 11.36 -22.15
C LYS A 286 46.87 12.49 -21.47
N LEU A 287 45.78 12.17 -20.77
CA LEU A 287 45.01 13.13 -19.98
C LEU A 287 45.85 13.73 -18.85
N LEU A 288 46.59 12.89 -18.11
CA LEU A 288 47.48 13.34 -17.04
C LEU A 288 48.55 14.30 -17.57
N ASN A 289 49.19 13.98 -18.69
CA ASN A 289 50.19 14.85 -19.30
C ASN A 289 49.61 16.20 -19.72
N LYS A 290 48.41 16.22 -20.31
CA LYS A 290 47.72 17.47 -20.66
C LYS A 290 47.48 18.35 -19.43
N SER A 291 47.10 17.75 -18.31
CA SER A 291 46.90 18.46 -17.03
C SER A 291 48.20 18.99 -16.42
N ILE A 292 49.30 18.23 -16.46
CA ILE A 292 50.63 18.64 -15.97
C ILE A 292 51.11 19.89 -16.72
N VAL A 293 51.00 19.89 -18.06
CA VAL A 293 51.37 21.03 -18.91
C VAL A 293 50.47 22.24 -18.65
N GLN A 294 49.16 22.03 -18.56
CA GLN A 294 48.20 23.11 -18.30
C GLN A 294 48.44 23.79 -16.95
N LEU A 295 48.86 23.03 -15.94
CA LEU A 295 49.15 23.52 -14.60
C LEU A 295 50.59 24.01 -14.42
N ARG A 296 51.43 23.95 -15.47
CA ARG A 296 52.86 24.30 -15.46
C ARG A 296 53.63 23.61 -14.33
N ILE A 297 53.32 22.34 -14.08
CA ILE A 297 54.04 21.52 -13.10
C ILE A 297 55.36 21.06 -13.74
N GLU A 298 56.49 21.38 -13.10
CA GLU A 298 57.82 20.95 -13.56
C GLU A 298 58.04 19.46 -13.30
N ILE A 299 58.51 18.74 -14.32
CA ILE A 299 58.91 17.32 -14.20
C ILE A 299 60.41 17.31 -13.93
N VAL A 300 60.79 16.87 -12.73
CA VAL A 300 62.19 16.67 -12.34
C VAL A 300 62.53 15.19 -12.53
N GLU A 301 63.60 14.89 -13.28
CA GLU A 301 64.09 13.51 -13.41
C GLU A 301 64.63 13.02 -12.06
N VAL A 302 64.04 11.94 -11.54
CA VAL A 302 64.58 11.22 -10.38
C VAL A 302 65.50 10.13 -10.93
N THR A 303 66.80 10.28 -10.73
CA THR A 303 67.76 9.19 -10.91
C THR A 303 67.58 8.22 -9.74
N GLU A 304 67.19 6.97 -10.03
CA GLU A 304 67.10 5.89 -9.02
C GLU A 304 68.47 5.54 -8.43
#